data_AF-A0A7C6FWV1-F1
#
_entry.id   AF-A0A7C6FWV1-F1
#
_cell.length_a   1.000
_cell.length_b   1.000
_cell.length_c   1.000
_cell.angle_alpha   90.00
_cell.angle_beta   90.00
_cell.angle_gamma   90.00
#
_symmetry.space_group_name_H-M   'P 1'
#
loop_
_entity.id
_entity.type
_entity.pdbx_description
1 polymer ?
#
loop_
_entity_poly.entity_id
_entity_poly.type
_entity_poly.pdbx_seq_one_letter_code
_entity_poly.pdbx_strand_id
1 'polypeptide(L)' 'MKAIDFDFTENRGKSVTVETHEKIRTGKLLGLMPDNIVVLDMSESFGGQLALSEIELNEIVNIDLS' A
#
# COMPACT_ATOMS: atom_id res chain seq x y z
N MET A 1 13.36 8.23 15.95
CA MET A 1 12.46 8.00 14.80
C MET A 1 11.70 9.29 14.54
N LYS A 2 11.87 9.92 13.37
CA LYS A 2 10.90 10.93 12.93
C LYS A 2 9.68 10.16 12.46
N ALA A 3 8.52 10.44 13.04
CA ALA A 3 7.27 9.96 12.48
C ALA A 3 7.14 10.57 11.08
N ILE A 4 6.93 9.73 10.07
CA ILE A 4 6.46 10.19 8.77
C ILE A 4 5.06 10.75 9.03
N ASP A 5 4.89 12.06 8.85
CA ASP A 5 3.60 12.73 8.91
C ASP A 5 2.87 12.39 7.59
N PHE A 6 2.23 11.21 7.58
CA PHE A 6 1.54 10.66 6.42
C PHE A 6 0.05 10.98 6.56
N ASP A 7 -0.43 12.03 5.87
CA ASP A 7 -1.86 12.33 5.86
C ASP A 7 -2.58 11.30 4.98
N PHE A 8 -2.97 10.20 5.61
CA PHE A 8 -3.60 9.07 4.96
C PHE A 8 -4.92 9.46 4.28
N THR A 9 -5.66 10.39 4.90
CA THR A 9 -7.01 10.79 4.47
C THR A 9 -6.98 11.39 3.06
N GLU A 10 -5.94 12.16 2.74
CA GLU A 10 -5.75 12.77 1.42
C GLU A 10 -5.23 11.81 0.36
N ASN A 11 -4.66 10.67 0.78
CA ASN A 11 -4.02 9.70 -0.11
C ASN A 11 -4.84 8.43 -0.33
N ARG A 12 -5.93 8.24 0.42
CA ARG A 12 -6.88 7.15 0.21
C ARG A 12 -7.45 7.20 -1.22
N GLY A 13 -7.39 6.07 -1.92
CA GLY A 13 -7.82 5.91 -3.31
C GLY A 13 -6.80 6.37 -4.36
N LYS A 14 -5.69 6.99 -3.95
CA LYS A 14 -4.57 7.31 -4.86
C LYS A 14 -3.79 6.05 -5.21
N SER A 15 -3.11 6.13 -6.34
CA SER A 15 -2.26 5.03 -6.79
C SER A 15 -1.02 5.00 -5.90
N VAL A 16 -0.71 3.82 -5.38
CA VAL A 16 0.44 3.60 -4.52
C VAL A 16 1.29 2.47 -5.08
N THR A 17 2.59 2.68 -5.08
CA THR A 17 3.58 1.64 -5.31
C THR A 17 4.29 1.38 -3.99
N VAL A 18 4.26 0.13 -3.54
CA VAL A 18 4.90 -0.30 -2.30
C VAL A 18 5.98 -1.29 -2.65
N GLU A 19 7.20 -0.98 -2.27
CA GLU A 19 8.35 -1.86 -2.41
C GLU A 19 8.71 -2.45 -1.05
N THR A 20 8.67 -3.78 -0.98
CA THR A 20 9.13 -4.57 0.16
C THR A 20 10.44 -5.26 -0.19
N HIS A 21 11.08 -5.89 0.79
CA HIS A 21 12.29 -6.69 0.55
C HIS A 21 12.09 -7.84 -0.44
N GLU A 22 10.86 -8.35 -0.58
CA GLU A 22 10.56 -9.50 -1.42
C GLU A 22 9.98 -9.13 -2.79
N LYS A 23 9.16 -8.07 -2.84
CA LYS A 23 8.34 -7.75 -4.01
C LYS A 23 7.90 -6.29 -4.06
N ILE A 24 7.57 -5.85 -5.27
CA ILE A 24 6.92 -4.57 -5.54
C ILE A 24 5.44 -4.83 -5.80
N ARG A 25 4.56 -4.06 -5.16
CA ARG A 25 3.11 -4.11 -5.36
C ARG A 25 2.59 -2.75 -5.78
N THR A 26 1.70 -2.74 -6.76
CA THR A 26 1.05 -1.52 -7.25
C THR A 26 -0.46 -1.65 -7.11
N GLY A 27 -1.08 -0.60 -6.57
CA GLY A 27 -2.50 -0.65 -6.29
C GLY A 27 -3.09 0.67 -5.84
N LYS A 28 -4.27 0.60 -5.22
CA LYS A 28 -4.91 1.76 -4.58
C LYS A 28 -4.76 1.71 -3.08
N LEU A 29 -4.33 2.80 -2.47
CA LEU A 29 -4.24 2.88 -1.02
C LEU A 29 -5.65 2.91 -0.39
N LEU A 30 -5.99 1.93 0.43
CA LEU A 30 -7.33 1.80 1.02
C LEU A 30 -7.39 2.13 2.51
N GLY A 31 -6.36 1.72 3.25
CA GLY A 31 -6.24 1.94 4.70
C GLY A 31 -4.78 2.03 5.17
N LEU A 32 -4.55 2.76 6.25
CA LEU A 32 -3.34 2.68 7.07
C LEU A 32 -3.80 2.25 8.46
N MET A 33 -3.32 1.09 8.88
CA MET A 33 -3.46 0.56 10.23
C MET A 33 -2.16 0.82 11.01
N PRO A 34 -2.15 0.65 12.34
CA PRO A 34 -0.96 0.94 13.16
C PRO A 34 0.31 0.23 12.69
N ASP A 35 0.16 -1.00 12.20
CA ASP A 35 1.31 -1.84 11.82
C ASP A 35 1.34 -2.16 10.32
N ASN A 36 0.27 -1.89 9.56
CA ASN A 36 0.11 -2.33 8.16
C ASN A 36 -0.49 -1.23 7.27
N ILE A 37 -0.21 -1.28 5.97
CA ILE A 37 -1.04 -0.62 4.95
C ILE A 37 -1.91 -1.63 4.21
N VAL A 38 -3.10 -1.18 3.83
CA VAL A 38 -4.03 -1.94 3.01
C VAL A 38 -4.05 -1.34 1.63
N VAL A 39 -3.66 -2.14 0.64
CA VAL A 39 -3.61 -1.78 -0.77
C VAL A 39 -4.58 -2.68 -1.54
N LEU A 40 -5.41 -2.09 -2.40
CA LEU A 40 -6.16 -2.83 -3.39
C LEU A 40 -5.21 -3.21 -4.52
N ASP A 41 -4.82 -4.47 -4.58
CA ASP A 41 -3.84 -4.96 -5.55
C ASP A 41 -4.47 -4.94 -6.95
N MET A 42 -3.88 -4.15 -7.84
CA MET A 42 -4.30 -4.10 -9.25
C MET A 42 -3.34 -4.87 -10.16
N SER A 43 -2.27 -5.46 -9.61
CA SER A 43 -1.26 -6.18 -10.39
C SER A 43 -1.75 -7.55 -10.85
N GLU A 44 -2.67 -8.18 -10.12
CA GLU A 44 -3.28 -9.46 -10.46
C GLU A 44 -4.81 -9.39 -10.37
N SER A 45 -5.47 -9.17 -11.52
CA SER A 45 -6.92 -9.34 -11.62
C SER A 45 -7.21 -10.76 -12.09
N PHE A 46 -7.42 -11.70 -11.17
CA PHE A 46 -7.84 -13.06 -11.51
C PHE A 46 -9.37 -13.13 -11.48
N GLY A 47 -10.01 -13.27 -12.65
CA GLY A 47 -11.46 -13.52 -12.75
C GLY A 47 -12.40 -12.38 -12.36
N GLY A 48 -11.90 -11.14 -12.25
CA GLY A 48 -12.71 -9.95 -11.91
C GLY A 48 -12.89 -9.69 -10.41
N GLN A 49 -12.19 -10.43 -9.55
CA GLN A 49 -12.11 -10.15 -8.12
C GLN A 49 -10.80 -9.43 -7.81
N LEU A 50 -10.89 -8.22 -7.29
CA LEU A 50 -9.74 -7.47 -6.80
C LEU A 50 -9.32 -8.02 -5.44
N ALA A 51 -8.02 -8.21 -5.24
CA ALA A 51 -7.48 -8.69 -3.97
C ALA A 51 -7.11 -7.52 -3.06
N LEU A 52 -7.34 -7.70 -1.75
CA LEU A 52 -6.80 -6.81 -0.72
C LEU A 52 -5.44 -7.35 -0.30
N SER A 53 -4.43 -6.48 -0.36
CA SER A 53 -3.07 -6.76 0.05
C SER A 53 -2.76 -5.96 1.30
N GLU A 54 -2.57 -6.67 2.41
CA GLU A 54 -2.04 -6.11 3.65
C GLU A 54 -0.51 -6.24 3.62
N ILE A 55 0.19 -5.14 3.90
CA ILE A 55 1.66 -5.06 3.86
C ILE A 55 2.13 -4.47 5.17
N GLU A 56 2.97 -5.21 5.90
CA GLU A 56 3.49 -4.77 7.19
C GLU A 56 4.47 -3.60 7.01
N LEU A 57 4.32 -2.56 7.82
CA LEU A 57 5.09 -1.30 7.71
C LEU A 57 6.59 -1.51 7.93
N ASN A 58 6.98 -2.51 8.72
CA ASN A 58 8.37 -2.90 8.97
C ASN A 58 9.03 -3.58 7.74
N GLU A 59 8.25 -4.12 6.81
CA GLU A 59 8.74 -4.75 5.58
C GLU A 59 8.90 -3.75 4.43
N ILE A 60 8.31 -2.55 4.57
CA ILE A 60 8.34 -1.52 3.53
C ILE A 60 9.71 -0.87 3.47
N VAL A 61 10.34 -1.01 2.31
CA VAL A 61 11.59 -0.33 1.96
C VAL A 61 11.29 1.05 1.38
N ASN A 62 10.26 1.15 0.53
CA ASN A 62 9.87 2.39 -0.11
C ASN A 62 8.36 2.43 -0.40
N ILE A 63 7.79 3.64 -0.38
CA ILE A 63 6.41 3.91 -0.76
C ILE A 63 6.35 5.16 -1.66
N ASP A 64 5.75 5.01 -2.83
CA ASP A 64 5.52 6.09 -3.78
C ASP A 64 4.01 6.32 -3.98
N LEU A 65 3.59 7.58 -3.95
CA LEU A 65 2.20 8.02 -4.12
C LEU A 65 2.10 8.91 -5.36
N SER A 66 1.17 8.57 -6.25
CA SER A 66 0.88 9.33 -7.49
C SER A 66 -0.61 9.59 -7.70
#